data_AF-A0AAJ5CZI6-F1
#
_entry.id   AF-A0AAJ5CZI6-F1
#
_cell.length_a   1.000
_cell.length_b   1.000
_cell.length_c   1.000
_cell.angle_alpha   90.00
_cell.angle_beta   90.00
_cell.angle_gamma   90.00
#
_symmetry.space_group_name_H-M   'P 1'
#
loop_
_entity.id
_entity.type
_entity.pdbx_description
1 polymer ?
#
loop_
_entity_poly.entity_id
_entity_poly.type
_entity_poly.pdbx_seq_one_letter_code
_entity_poly.pdbx_strand_id
1 'polypeptide(L)'
;MSVAREWLGEGDEAGVTSEALRIRRCRGDFHLDFHLTNWLNENMPPTTDTLSTIFAALADPTRRAILARLAEGEAPVGELARPFAMSGAAISKHLRVLAEAGLIERQVSARWRICHLRADGLHDAHEWLEAYRRHWEGNLDRLVEFVERTHAAGAGADARGKAKDRGTES
;
A
#
# COMPACT_ATOMS: atom_id res chain seq x y z
N MET A 1 -18.71 31.02 -11.37
CA MET A 1 -18.29 30.27 -10.17
C MET A 1 -17.32 29.17 -10.61
N SER A 2 -16.05 29.41 -10.95
CA SER A 2 -14.93 30.13 -10.30
C SER A 2 -14.55 29.59 -8.93
N VAL A 3 -13.85 28.43 -8.88
CA VAL A 3 -12.75 28.12 -7.93
C VAL A 3 -11.89 26.99 -8.53
N ALA A 4 -10.98 27.28 -9.47
CA ALA A 4 -10.03 26.27 -10.00
C ALA A 4 -8.76 26.91 -10.60
N ARG A 5 -8.23 27.98 -10.02
CA ARG A 5 -7.11 28.72 -10.63
C ARG A 5 -6.10 29.33 -9.64
N GLU A 6 -5.86 28.69 -8.50
CA GLU A 6 -5.03 29.31 -7.46
C GLU A 6 -4.02 28.33 -6.83
N TRP A 7 -3.17 27.69 -7.64
CA TRP A 7 -2.07 26.84 -7.12
C TRP A 7 -0.77 26.88 -7.94
N LEU A 8 -0.55 27.90 -8.78
CA LEU A 8 0.76 28.10 -9.43
C LEU A 8 1.17 29.57 -9.34
N GLY A 9 1.79 29.89 -8.21
CA GLY A 9 2.59 31.10 -8.01
C GLY A 9 4.05 30.81 -8.35
N GLU A 10 4.52 31.56 -9.33
CA GLU A 10 5.89 31.81 -9.77
C GLU A 10 6.88 31.98 -8.60
N GLY A 11 8.06 31.36 -8.73
CA GLY A 11 9.19 31.50 -7.81
C GLY A 11 10.47 31.07 -8.53
N ASP A 12 11.14 32.08 -9.06
CA ASP A 12 12.33 32.09 -9.92
C ASP A 12 13.63 31.70 -9.20
N GLU A 13 14.67 31.50 -10.02
CA GLU A 13 16.10 31.65 -9.74
C GLU A 13 16.92 30.46 -9.19
N ALA A 14 17.83 30.04 -10.08
CA ALA A 14 19.27 29.92 -9.86
C ALA A 14 19.87 28.51 -9.73
N GLY A 15 20.74 28.20 -10.70
CA GLY A 15 21.95 27.43 -10.41
C GLY A 15 21.99 26.01 -10.92
N VAL A 16 21.72 25.81 -12.22
CA VAL A 16 22.27 24.64 -12.93
C VAL A 16 23.79 24.86 -13.07
N THR A 17 24.55 24.52 -12.02
CA THR A 17 26.01 24.37 -12.12
C THR A 17 26.36 22.89 -12.25
N SER A 18 26.62 22.53 -13.50
CA SER A 18 27.49 21.46 -13.93
C SER A 18 28.74 21.36 -13.04
N GLU A 19 28.82 20.39 -12.13
CA GLU A 19 30.10 19.96 -11.57
C GLU A 19 30.03 18.49 -11.13
N ALA A 20 31.04 17.73 -11.55
CA ALA A 20 31.37 16.35 -11.15
C ALA A 20 30.66 15.18 -11.86
N LEU A 21 30.51 15.26 -13.17
CA LEU A 21 30.61 14.06 -14.02
C LEU A 21 32.09 13.62 -14.07
N ARG A 22 32.56 12.92 -13.02
CA ARG A 22 33.77 12.09 -13.11
C ARG A 22 33.36 10.63 -13.21
N ILE A 23 32.90 10.24 -14.39
CA ILE A 23 32.79 8.83 -14.77
C ILE A 23 34.22 8.32 -15.00
N ARG A 24 34.79 7.66 -13.99
CA ARG A 24 36.01 6.86 -14.14
C ARG A 24 35.60 5.48 -14.66
N ARG A 25 36.18 5.10 -15.80
CA ARG A 25 35.87 3.89 -16.57
C ARG A 25 36.55 2.63 -15.97
N CYS A 26 35.72 1.61 -15.75
CA CYS A 26 35.91 0.15 -15.78
C CYS A 26 37.11 -0.54 -15.11
N ARG A 27 36.79 -1.41 -14.13
CA ARG A 27 37.23 -2.83 -14.10
C ARG A 27 36.32 -3.65 -13.18
N GLY A 28 35.64 -4.65 -13.73
CA GLY A 28 34.96 -5.70 -12.97
C GLY A 28 33.46 -5.76 -13.23
N ASP A 29 33.08 -6.61 -14.18
CA ASP A 29 31.70 -7.04 -14.43
C ASP A 29 31.15 -7.74 -13.18
N PHE A 30 30.01 -7.24 -12.67
CA PHE A 30 28.91 -7.93 -11.96
C PHE A 30 28.12 -6.90 -11.14
N HIS A 31 27.21 -6.13 -11.76
CA HIS A 31 25.99 -5.64 -11.08
C HIS A 31 25.15 -4.71 -11.96
N LEU A 32 24.02 -5.21 -12.42
CA LEU A 32 22.75 -4.50 -12.27
C LEU A 32 21.85 -5.43 -11.42
N ASP A 33 20.94 -4.89 -10.61
CA ASP A 33 19.85 -5.58 -9.87
C ASP A 33 19.92 -5.74 -8.32
N PHE A 34 20.75 -5.00 -7.58
CA PHE A 34 20.51 -4.87 -6.11
C PHE A 34 20.71 -3.44 -5.56
N HIS A 35 21.62 -2.66 -6.13
CA HIS A 35 21.92 -1.32 -5.61
C HIS A 35 20.93 -0.24 -6.03
N LEU A 36 20.15 -0.40 -7.12
CA LEU A 36 19.14 0.60 -7.49
C LEU A 36 17.99 0.66 -6.49
N THR A 37 17.48 -0.48 -6.03
CA THR A 37 16.43 -0.55 -5.00
C THR A 37 16.94 -0.11 -3.63
N ASN A 38 18.23 -0.33 -3.34
CA ASN A 38 18.85 0.08 -2.08
C ASN A 38 19.21 1.58 -2.05
N TRP A 39 19.70 2.13 -3.15
CA TRP A 39 20.01 3.56 -3.30
C TRP A 39 18.75 4.42 -3.34
N LEU A 40 17.66 3.94 -3.95
CA LEU A 40 16.32 4.58 -3.88
C LEU A 40 15.77 4.61 -2.45
N ASN A 41 15.99 3.56 -1.64
CA ASN A 41 15.57 3.58 -0.23
C ASN A 41 16.47 4.46 0.66
N GLU A 42 17.74 4.62 0.31
CA GLU A 42 18.71 5.39 1.12
C GLU A 42 18.75 6.89 0.76
N ASN A 43 18.34 7.28 -0.46
CA ASN A 43 18.39 8.68 -0.93
C ASN A 43 17.02 9.29 -1.30
N MET A 44 15.92 8.53 -1.23
CA MET A 44 14.58 9.11 -1.28
C MET A 44 14.25 9.65 0.13
N PRO A 45 13.83 10.92 0.28
CA PRO A 45 13.21 11.34 1.53
C PRO A 45 12.05 10.38 1.82
N PRO A 46 11.91 9.82 3.03
CA PRO A 46 10.85 8.86 3.31
C PRO A 46 9.53 9.50 2.90
N THR A 47 8.80 8.86 1.99
CA THR A 47 7.45 9.29 1.63
C THR A 47 6.66 9.41 2.93
N THR A 48 6.36 10.66 3.24
CA THR A 48 5.89 11.25 4.48
C THR A 48 4.51 10.73 4.86
N ASP A 49 4.44 9.65 5.67
CA ASP A 49 3.30 9.22 6.51
C ASP A 49 3.54 7.78 7.03
N THR A 50 3.06 7.48 8.23
CA THR A 50 3.14 6.15 8.89
C THR A 50 2.43 5.06 8.09
N LEU A 51 1.27 5.32 7.47
CA LEU A 51 0.59 4.28 6.67
C LEU A 51 1.40 3.91 5.43
N SER A 52 2.06 4.88 4.80
CA SER A 52 2.92 4.64 3.63
C SER A 52 4.06 3.67 3.97
N THR A 53 4.68 3.80 5.15
CA THR A 53 5.75 2.88 5.58
C THR A 53 5.21 1.48 5.91
N ILE A 54 4.02 1.39 6.51
CA ILE A 54 3.34 0.12 6.78
C ILE A 54 3.00 -0.61 5.48
N PHE A 55 2.35 0.04 4.52
CA PHE A 55 1.99 -0.60 3.25
C PHE A 55 3.20 -0.97 2.41
N ALA A 56 4.24 -0.13 2.38
CA ALA A 56 5.51 -0.48 1.76
C ALA A 56 6.14 -1.73 2.42
N ALA A 57 6.08 -1.83 3.74
CA ALA A 57 6.53 -3.03 4.45
C ALA A 57 5.65 -4.25 4.14
N LEU A 58 4.32 -4.11 4.02
CA LEU A 58 3.41 -5.22 3.72
C LEU A 58 3.45 -5.67 2.26
N ALA A 59 3.98 -4.89 1.32
CA ALA A 59 4.03 -5.23 -0.11
C ALA A 59 4.87 -6.48 -0.44
N ASP A 60 5.88 -6.80 0.37
CA ASP A 60 6.79 -7.93 0.13
C ASP A 60 6.25 -9.25 0.72
N PRO A 61 6.20 -10.34 -0.06
CA PRO A 61 5.68 -11.63 0.41
C PRO A 61 6.51 -12.25 1.54
N THR A 62 7.84 -12.07 1.53
CA THR A 62 8.71 -12.60 2.59
C THR A 62 8.41 -11.91 3.91
N ARG A 63 8.26 -10.57 3.93
CA ARG A 63 7.86 -9.81 5.11
C ARG A 63 6.48 -10.25 5.64
N ARG A 64 5.50 -10.49 4.76
CA ARG A 64 4.20 -11.05 5.18
C ARG A 64 4.31 -12.45 5.77
N ALA A 65 5.17 -13.31 5.22
CA ALA A 65 5.41 -14.65 5.76
C ALA A 65 6.08 -14.60 7.15
N ILE A 66 7.01 -13.67 7.37
CA ILE A 66 7.62 -13.43 8.69
C ILE A 66 6.55 -12.99 9.70
N LEU A 67 5.68 -12.04 9.33
CA LEU A 67 4.59 -11.58 10.20
C LEU A 67 3.61 -12.72 10.53
N ALA A 68 3.25 -13.55 9.54
CA ALA A 68 2.41 -14.71 9.75
C ALA A 68 3.04 -15.71 10.75
N ARG A 69 4.34 -15.99 10.63
CA ARG A 69 5.04 -16.83 11.61
C ARG A 69 5.09 -16.20 13.00
N LEU A 70 5.28 -14.88 13.09
CA LEU A 70 5.28 -14.16 14.38
C LEU A 70 3.89 -14.09 15.03
N ALA A 71 2.82 -14.19 14.24
CA ALA A 71 1.45 -14.26 14.76
C ALA A 71 1.19 -15.58 15.53
N GLU A 72 1.95 -16.64 15.26
CA GLU A 72 1.90 -17.91 16.02
C GLU A 72 2.66 -17.83 17.34
N GLY A 73 3.54 -16.84 17.50
CA GLY A 73 4.34 -16.63 18.71
C GLY A 73 5.70 -16.01 18.43
N GLU A 74 6.29 -15.42 19.46
CA GLU A 74 7.61 -14.81 19.41
C GLU A 74 8.69 -15.82 19.01
N ALA A 75 9.68 -15.36 18.24
CA ALA A 75 10.73 -16.24 17.75
C ALA A 75 12.08 -15.52 17.63
N PRO A 76 13.20 -16.23 17.83
CA PRO A 76 14.51 -15.66 17.58
C PRO A 76 14.73 -15.47 16.07
N VAL A 77 15.53 -14.46 15.70
CA VAL A 77 15.87 -14.17 14.28
C VAL A 77 16.38 -15.40 13.52
N GLY A 78 17.17 -16.25 14.18
CA GLY A 78 17.72 -17.46 13.58
C GLY A 78 16.65 -18.51 13.24
N GLU A 79 15.53 -18.55 13.96
CA GLU A 79 14.41 -19.44 13.66
C GLU A 79 13.54 -18.89 12.54
N LEU A 80 13.28 -17.58 12.55
CA LEU A 80 12.59 -16.88 11.46
C LEU A 80 13.32 -17.04 10.13
N ALA A 81 14.64 -17.25 10.15
CA ALA A 81 15.45 -17.46 8.96
C ALA A 81 15.28 -18.84 8.31
N ARG A 82 14.96 -19.88 9.08
CA ARG A 82 15.02 -21.30 8.64
C ARG A 82 14.09 -21.63 7.46
N PRO A 83 12.87 -21.09 7.36
CA PRO A 83 11.96 -21.43 6.26
C PRO A 83 12.38 -20.85 4.90
N PHE A 84 13.30 -19.88 4.89
CA PHE A 84 13.64 -19.14 3.69
C PHE A 84 14.99 -19.59 3.12
N ALA A 85 15.03 -19.86 1.82
CA ALA A 85 16.27 -20.16 1.09
C ALA A 85 17.08 -18.89 0.77
N MET A 86 17.31 -18.04 1.78
CA MET A 86 18.03 -16.77 1.65
C MET A 86 19.05 -16.58 2.76
N SER A 87 20.00 -15.67 2.54
CA SER A 87 21.05 -15.40 3.51
C SER A 87 20.49 -14.72 4.77
N GLY A 88 21.15 -14.92 5.92
CA GLY A 88 20.79 -14.23 7.17
C GLY A 88 20.86 -12.71 7.06
N ALA A 89 21.70 -12.17 6.16
CA ALA A 89 21.77 -10.74 5.87
C ALA A 89 20.49 -10.23 5.18
N ALA A 90 19.93 -11.00 4.24
CA ALA A 90 18.67 -10.66 3.58
C ALA A 90 17.51 -10.62 4.60
N ILE A 91 17.37 -11.65 5.44
CA ILE A 91 16.35 -11.69 6.50
C ILE A 91 16.53 -10.54 7.50
N SER A 92 17.77 -10.21 7.88
CA SER A 92 18.04 -9.08 8.77
C SER A 92 17.58 -7.75 8.17
N LYS A 93 17.65 -7.58 6.85
CA LYS A 93 17.10 -6.41 6.14
C LYS A 93 15.58 -6.39 6.20
N HIS A 94 14.91 -7.52 5.93
CA HIS A 94 13.44 -7.61 6.06
C HIS A 94 12.96 -7.26 7.48
N LEU A 95 13.65 -7.78 8.51
CA LEU A 95 13.34 -7.49 9.91
C LEU A 95 13.59 -6.02 10.29
N ARG A 96 14.59 -5.36 9.68
CA ARG A 96 14.82 -3.93 9.88
C ARG A 96 13.64 -3.11 9.36
N VAL A 97 13.23 -3.36 8.11
CA VAL A 97 12.09 -2.66 7.48
C VAL A 97 10.80 -2.87 8.28
N LEU A 98 10.54 -4.09 8.77
CA LEU A 98 9.38 -4.37 9.62
C LEU A 98 9.41 -3.61 10.96
N ALA A 99 10.59 -3.47 11.56
CA ALA A 99 10.75 -2.72 12.81
C ALA A 99 10.61 -1.21 12.60
N GLU A 100 11.14 -0.68 11.49
CA GLU A 100 11.00 0.73 11.10
C GLU A 100 9.54 1.10 10.80
N ALA A 101 8.78 0.17 10.23
CA ALA A 101 7.33 0.32 10.03
C ALA A 101 6.49 0.10 11.30
N GLY A 102 7.12 -0.18 12.45
CA GLY A 102 6.41 -0.42 13.72
C GLY A 102 5.59 -1.73 13.77
N LEU A 103 5.77 -2.64 12.82
CA LEU A 103 5.03 -3.90 12.73
C LEU A 103 5.60 -5.01 13.62
N ILE A 104 6.88 -4.90 13.98
CA ILE A 104 7.54 -5.81 14.92
C ILE A 104 8.37 -5.02 15.93
N GLU A 105 8.67 -5.65 17.05
CA GLU A 105 9.66 -5.17 17.99
C GLU A 105 10.73 -6.24 18.23
N ARG A 106 11.92 -5.78 18.61
CA ARG A 106 13.09 -6.63 18.79
C ARG A 106 13.62 -6.45 20.21
N GLN A 107 13.63 -7.54 20.96
CA GLN A 107 14.22 -7.57 22.30
C GLN A 107 15.55 -8.32 22.28
N VAL A 108 16.56 -7.74 22.93
CA VAL A 108 17.86 -8.39 23.11
C VAL A 108 17.83 -9.16 24.42
N SER A 109 17.70 -10.48 24.35
CA SER A 109 17.74 -11.36 25.52
C SER A 109 19.08 -12.09 25.57
N ALA A 110 20.04 -11.53 26.31
CA ALA A 110 21.40 -12.03 26.66
C ALA A 110 22.29 -12.56 25.51
N ARG A 111 21.80 -13.48 24.68
CA ARG A 111 22.46 -14.07 23.50
C ARG A 111 21.58 -14.08 22.25
N TRP A 112 20.26 -13.97 22.38
CA TRP A 112 19.30 -14.12 21.29
C TRP A 112 18.56 -12.81 21.04
N ARG A 113 18.34 -12.50 19.76
CA ARG A 113 17.45 -11.41 19.34
C ARG A 113 16.07 -12.01 19.13
N ILE A 114 15.17 -11.78 20.07
CA ILE A 114 13.78 -12.23 19.99
C ILE A 114 13.00 -11.16 19.23
N CYS A 115 12.13 -11.58 18.33
CA CYS A 115 11.21 -10.73 17.60
C CYS A 115 9.78 -11.09 17.98
N HIS A 116 8.95 -10.07 18.17
CA HIS A 116 7.52 -10.21 18.43
C HIS A 116 6.71 -9.27 17.53
N LEU A 117 5.49 -9.69 17.25
CA LEU A 117 4.54 -8.91 16.45
C LEU A 117 3.99 -7.75 17.27
N ARG A 118 3.85 -6.57 16.66
CA ARG A 118 3.15 -5.43 17.26
C ARG A 118 1.76 -5.29 16.67
N ALA A 119 0.74 -5.36 17.53
CA ALA A 119 -0.66 -5.22 17.14
C ALA A 119 -0.98 -3.79 16.66
N ASP A 120 -0.40 -2.76 17.29
CA ASP A 120 -0.70 -1.36 16.99
C ASP A 120 -0.49 -1.00 15.52
N GLY A 121 0.67 -1.37 14.94
CA GLY A 121 0.98 -1.05 13.55
C GLY A 121 0.06 -1.76 12.55
N LEU A 122 -0.51 -2.92 12.91
CA LEU A 122 -1.51 -3.60 12.09
C LEU A 122 -2.90 -2.97 12.26
N HIS A 123 -3.21 -2.44 13.44
CA HIS A 123 -4.48 -1.78 13.73
C HIS A 123 -4.67 -0.52 12.87
N ASP A 124 -3.65 0.33 12.74
CA ASP A 124 -3.73 1.55 11.93
C ASP A 124 -4.05 1.24 10.44
N ALA A 125 -3.38 0.23 9.88
CA ALA A 125 -3.65 -0.22 8.52
C ALA A 125 -5.05 -0.82 8.37
N HIS A 126 -5.51 -1.56 9.37
CA HIS A 126 -6.85 -2.14 9.40
C HIS A 126 -7.94 -1.05 9.44
N GLU A 127 -7.82 -0.07 10.33
CA GLU A 127 -8.77 1.05 10.45
C GLU A 127 -8.86 1.85 9.15
N TRP A 128 -7.72 2.10 8.48
CA TRP A 128 -7.70 2.78 7.19
C TRP A 128 -8.43 1.99 6.09
N LEU A 129 -8.16 0.68 5.99
CA LEU A 129 -8.85 -0.19 5.04
C LEU A 129 -10.35 -0.26 5.32
N GLU A 130 -10.72 -0.23 6.59
CA GLU A 130 -12.09 -0.36 7.04
C GLU A 130 -12.92 0.90 6.78
N ALA A 131 -12.32 2.08 6.94
CA ALA A 131 -12.92 3.33 6.50
C ALA A 131 -13.21 3.31 4.99
N TYR A 132 -12.29 2.76 4.20
CA TYR A 132 -12.46 2.63 2.75
C TYR A 132 -13.57 1.62 2.41
N ARG A 133 -13.61 0.45 3.06
CA ARG A 133 -14.68 -0.54 2.87
C ARG A 133 -16.07 0.09 3.04
N ARG A 134 -16.29 0.81 4.14
CA ARG A 134 -17.58 1.49 4.43
C ARG A 134 -17.95 2.51 3.35
N HIS A 135 -16.97 3.20 2.78
CA HIS A 135 -17.21 4.15 1.70
C HIS A 135 -17.71 3.46 0.42
N TRP A 136 -17.12 2.32 0.04
CA TRP A 136 -17.54 1.59 -1.15
C TRP A 136 -18.90 0.92 -0.99
N GLU A 137 -19.20 0.38 0.19
CA GLU A 137 -20.51 -0.21 0.48
C GLU A 137 -21.63 0.81 0.33
N GLY A 138 -21.46 2.00 0.92
CA GLY A 138 -22.47 3.06 0.78
C GLY A 138 -22.64 3.57 -0.66
N ASN A 139 -21.60 3.49 -1.51
CA ASN A 139 -21.72 3.85 -2.92
C ASN A 139 -22.45 2.77 -3.74
N LEU A 140 -22.22 1.49 -3.42
CA LEU A 140 -22.92 0.38 -4.05
C LEU A 140 -24.41 0.39 -3.69
N ASP A 141 -24.75 0.66 -2.43
CA ASP A 141 -26.14 0.76 -1.99
C ASP A 141 -26.91 1.85 -2.77
N ARG A 142 -26.29 3.02 -2.97
CA ARG A 142 -26.87 4.11 -3.79
C ARG A 142 -27.05 3.72 -5.25
N LEU A 143 -26.11 2.95 -5.81
CA LEU A 143 -26.22 2.46 -7.18
C LEU A 143 -27.37 1.46 -7.31
N VAL A 144 -27.50 0.54 -6.35
CA VAL A 144 -28.61 -0.41 -6.27
C VAL A 144 -29.95 0.35 -6.23
N GLU A 145 -30.10 1.32 -5.33
CA GLU A 145 -31.32 2.14 -5.26
C GLU A 145 -31.62 2.88 -6.57
N PHE A 146 -30.59 3.43 -7.23
CA PHE A 146 -30.78 4.14 -8.50
C PHE A 146 -31.25 3.21 -9.61
N VAL A 147 -30.67 2.02 -9.71
CA VAL A 147 -31.03 1.00 -10.69
C VAL A 147 -32.46 0.52 -10.43
N GLU A 148 -32.80 0.19 -9.18
CA GLU A 148 -34.15 -0.23 -8.79
C GLU A 148 -35.21 0.85 -9.09
N ARG A 149 -34.93 2.12 -8.77
CA ARG A 149 -35.82 3.25 -9.11
C ARG A 149 -36.02 3.37 -10.62
N THR A 150 -34.97 3.21 -11.42
CA THR A 150 -35.05 3.35 -12.87
C THR A 150 -35.82 2.19 -13.51
N HIS A 151 -35.61 0.96 -13.05
CA HIS A 151 -36.38 -0.20 -13.51
C HIS A 151 -37.85 -0.12 -13.10
N ALA A 152 -38.14 0.31 -11.87
CA ALA A 152 -39.52 0.50 -11.42
C ALA A 152 -40.24 1.60 -12.23
N ALA A 153 -39.55 2.70 -12.56
CA ALA A 153 -40.10 3.76 -13.40
C ALA A 153 -40.32 3.32 -14.86
N GLY A 154 -39.42 2.51 -15.44
CA GLY A 154 -39.57 1.95 -16.78
C GLY A 154 -40.72 0.95 -16.89
N ALA A 155 -40.87 0.05 -15.92
CA ALA A 155 -41.95 -0.95 -15.90
C ALA A 155 -43.35 -0.32 -15.84
N GLY A 156 -43.50 0.84 -15.17
CA GLY A 156 -44.76 1.58 -15.11
C GLY A 156 -45.16 2.25 -16.45
N ALA A 157 -44.18 2.65 -17.26
CA ALA A 157 -44.43 3.23 -18.58
C ALA A 157 -44.91 2.18 -19.60
N ASP A 158 -44.32 0.99 -19.58
CA ASP A 158 -44.65 -0.11 -20.49
C ASP A 158 -46.05 -0.68 -20.23
N ALA A 159 -46.46 -0.77 -18.96
CA ALA A 159 -47.81 -1.20 -18.58
C ALA A 159 -48.89 -0.20 -19.02
N ARG A 160 -48.58 1.10 -19.02
CA ARG A 160 -49.52 2.15 -19.46
C ARG A 160 -49.68 2.21 -20.98
N GLY A 161 -48.64 1.86 -21.74
CA GLY A 161 -48.72 1.69 -23.19
C GLY A 161 -49.64 0.53 -23.62
N LYS A 162 -49.50 -0.65 -22.99
CA LYS A 162 -50.34 -1.84 -23.30
C LYS A 162 -51.82 -1.72 -22.90
N ALA A 163 -52.18 -0.77 -22.04
CA ALA A 163 -53.57 -0.51 -21.70
C ALA A 163 -54.27 0.38 -22.74
N LYS A 164 -53.52 1.20 -23.48
CA LYS A 164 -54.06 2.13 -24.49
C LYS A 164 -54.29 1.47 -25.85
N ASP A 165 -53.53 0.43 -26.18
CA ASP A 165 -53.62 -0.30 -27.45
C ASP A 165 -54.77 -1.32 -27.51
N ARG A 166 -55.30 -1.74 -26.35
CA ARG A 166 -56.44 -2.69 -26.25
C ARG A 166 -57.83 -2.04 -26.37
N GLY A 167 -57.90 -0.75 -26.68
CA GLY A 167 -59.15 0.02 -26.74
C GLY A 167 -59.70 0.30 -28.14
N THR A 168 -59.09 -0.21 -29.21
CA THR A 168 -59.40 0.24 -30.59
C THR A 168 -59.89 -0.82 -31.58
N GLU A 169 -60.04 -2.09 -31.19
CA GLU A 169 -60.70 -3.08 -32.05
C GLU A 169 -62.16 -3.27 -31.60
N SER A 170 -63.05 -2.50 -32.25
CA SER A 170 -64.50 -2.72 -32.29
C SER A 170 -64.88 -3.64 -33.44
#